data_AF-A0A1H9WLU9-F1
#
_entry.id   AF-A0A1H9WLU9-F1
#
_cell.length_a   1.000
_cell.length_b   1.000
_cell.length_c   1.000
_cell.angle_alpha   90.00
_cell.angle_beta   90.00
_cell.angle_gamma   90.00
#
_symmetry.space_group_name_H-M   'P 1'
#
loop_
_entity.id
_entity.type
_entity.pdbx_description
1 polymer ?
#
loop_
_entity_poly.entity_id
_entity_poly.type
_entity_poly.pdbx_seq_one_letter_code
_entity_poly.pdbx_strand_id
1 'polypeptide(L)'
;MAKAGHEIGNHSWSHADLTRLAPDAMRDQITRTNAAVKAATGNNPTLLRPPYGAVNDAVRQTAGLPVALWNLDTEDWKYRDSTKVADTVLNNAKSGDIVLLHDIHPTSVDAVPRILAGFKEQGYHFVTVSHLRADLKRAG
;
A
#
# COMPACT_ATOMS: atom_id res chain seq x y z
N MET A 1 4.53 -13.73 -1.92
CA MET A 1 4.03 -12.76 -0.92
C MET A 1 3.36 -13.44 0.26
N ALA A 2 2.16 -14.02 0.12
CA ALA A 2 1.40 -14.60 1.25
C ALA A 2 2.19 -15.62 2.10
N LYS A 3 2.82 -16.62 1.46
CA LYS A 3 3.64 -17.64 2.16
C LYS A 3 4.85 -17.07 2.91
N ALA A 4 5.34 -15.89 2.52
CA ALA A 4 6.47 -15.22 3.16
C ALA A 4 6.01 -14.24 4.27
N GLY A 5 4.73 -14.25 4.63
CA GLY A 5 4.20 -13.43 5.73
C GLY A 5 3.84 -11.99 5.37
N HIS A 6 3.88 -11.61 4.08
CA HIS A 6 3.44 -10.29 3.64
C HIS A 6 1.92 -10.16 3.70
N GLU A 7 1.44 -8.99 4.10
CA GLU A 7 0.04 -8.60 3.97
C GLU A 7 -0.30 -8.31 2.49
N ILE A 8 -1.49 -8.73 2.05
CA ILE A 8 -1.97 -8.50 0.69
C ILE A 8 -3.23 -7.63 0.76
N GLY A 9 -3.18 -6.48 0.10
CA GLY A 9 -4.30 -5.55 -0.04
C GLY A 9 -4.96 -5.60 -1.42
N ASN A 10 -6.06 -4.88 -1.56
CA ASN A 10 -6.76 -4.65 -2.81
C ASN A 10 -6.38 -3.26 -3.37
N HIS A 11 -6.07 -3.18 -4.67
CA HIS A 11 -5.76 -1.93 -5.36
C HIS A 11 -6.64 -1.71 -6.61
N SER A 12 -7.93 -2.05 -6.51
CA SER A 12 -8.90 -2.20 -7.62
C SER A 12 -8.52 -3.29 -8.62
N TRP A 13 -9.30 -3.46 -9.68
CA TRP A 13 -9.04 -4.46 -10.73
C TRP A 13 -8.16 -3.90 -11.85
N SER A 14 -8.48 -2.70 -12.32
CA SER A 14 -7.85 -2.10 -13.51
C SER A 14 -7.27 -0.71 -13.24
N HIS A 15 -7.03 -0.36 -11.97
CA HIS A 15 -6.48 0.93 -11.56
C HIS A 15 -7.37 2.13 -11.94
N ALA A 16 -8.69 1.92 -12.01
CA ALA A 16 -9.65 3.00 -12.27
C ALA A 16 -9.76 3.94 -11.06
N ASP A 17 -9.96 5.24 -11.32
CA ASP A 17 -10.34 6.18 -10.26
C ASP A 17 -11.75 5.83 -9.75
N LEU A 18 -11.78 5.19 -8.58
CA LEU A 18 -13.01 4.69 -7.98
C LEU A 18 -14.01 5.81 -7.68
N THR A 19 -13.55 7.04 -7.46
CA THR A 19 -14.44 8.17 -7.16
C THR A 19 -15.29 8.61 -8.35
N ARG A 20 -14.90 8.18 -9.56
CA ARG A 20 -15.56 8.53 -10.82
C ARG A 20 -16.45 7.42 -11.37
N LEU A 21 -16.55 6.30 -10.67
CA LEU A 21 -17.33 5.15 -11.09
C LEU A 21 -18.75 5.18 -10.51
N ALA A 22 -19.70 4.64 -11.27
CA ALA A 22 -21.01 4.28 -10.73
C ALA A 22 -20.86 3.20 -9.64
N PRO A 23 -21.77 3.12 -8.65
CA PRO A 23 -21.64 2.22 -7.50
C PRO A 23 -21.39 0.74 -7.88
N ASP A 24 -22.08 0.22 -8.89
CA ASP A 24 -21.92 -1.18 -9.29
C ASP A 24 -20.58 -1.46 -9.98
N ALA A 25 -20.08 -0.51 -10.80
CA ALA A 25 -18.76 -0.62 -11.41
C ALA A 25 -17.64 -0.50 -10.36
N MET A 26 -17.82 0.36 -9.36
CA MET A 26 -16.90 0.46 -8.22
C MET A 26 -16.88 -0.86 -7.43
N ARG A 27 -18.05 -1.44 -7.17
CA ARG A 27 -18.17 -2.73 -6.47
C ARG A 27 -17.47 -3.84 -7.25
N ASP A 28 -17.69 -3.93 -8.56
CA ASP A 28 -17.02 -4.93 -9.42
C ASP A 28 -15.49 -4.84 -9.32
N GLN A 29 -14.92 -3.64 -9.42
CA GLN A 29 -13.48 -3.40 -9.28
C GLN A 29 -12.92 -3.95 -7.96
N ILE A 30 -13.66 -3.82 -6.87
CA ILE A 30 -13.24 -4.29 -5.54
C ILE A 30 -13.47 -5.80 -5.41
N THR A 31 -14.67 -6.29 -5.70
CA THR A 31 -15.06 -7.68 -5.45
C THR A 31 -14.34 -8.66 -6.38
N ARG A 32 -14.09 -8.27 -7.63
CA ARG A 32 -13.33 -9.09 -8.58
C ARG A 32 -11.89 -9.28 -8.12
N THR A 33 -11.24 -8.22 -7.65
CA THR A 33 -9.88 -8.30 -7.09
C THR A 33 -9.86 -9.10 -5.79
N ASN A 34 -10.85 -8.93 -4.90
CA ASN A 34 -10.96 -9.74 -3.69
C ASN A 34 -11.05 -11.24 -4.01
N ALA A 35 -11.90 -11.61 -4.98
CA ALA A 35 -12.06 -12.99 -5.41
C ALA A 35 -10.76 -13.56 -6.02
N ALA A 36 -10.06 -12.79 -6.85
CA ALA A 36 -8.79 -13.20 -7.43
C ALA A 36 -7.70 -13.43 -6.37
N VAL A 37 -7.58 -12.54 -5.39
CA VAL A 37 -6.63 -12.71 -4.27
C VAL A 37 -6.98 -13.94 -3.44
N LYS A 38 -8.27 -14.15 -3.12
CA LYS A 38 -8.72 -15.33 -2.39
C LYS A 38 -8.44 -16.63 -3.14
N ALA A 39 -8.68 -16.66 -4.44
CA ALA A 39 -8.39 -17.83 -5.28
C ALA A 39 -6.89 -18.13 -5.34
N ALA A 40 -6.04 -17.11 -5.48
CA ALA A 40 -4.59 -17.29 -5.62
C ALA A 40 -3.89 -17.63 -4.30
N THR A 41 -4.41 -17.17 -3.17
CA THR A 41 -3.68 -17.20 -1.89
C THR A 41 -4.39 -17.99 -0.79
N GLY A 42 -5.67 -18.31 -0.96
CA GLY A 42 -6.52 -18.86 0.09
C GLY A 42 -6.96 -17.83 1.14
N ASN A 43 -6.55 -16.56 1.03
CA ASN A 43 -6.86 -15.49 1.99
C ASN A 43 -7.56 -14.31 1.33
N ASN A 44 -8.45 -13.62 2.05
CA ASN A 44 -9.05 -12.38 1.57
C ASN A 44 -8.06 -11.22 1.74
N PRO A 45 -8.09 -10.19 0.88
CA PRO A 45 -7.42 -8.93 1.16
C PRO A 45 -7.91 -8.32 2.48
N THR A 46 -7.02 -7.66 3.20
CA THR A 46 -7.31 -7.06 4.51
C THR A 46 -7.61 -5.56 4.43
N LEU A 47 -7.18 -4.90 3.35
CA LEU A 47 -7.21 -3.46 3.17
C LEU A 47 -7.54 -3.11 1.71
N LEU A 48 -8.14 -1.95 1.49
CA LEU A 48 -8.25 -1.31 0.18
C LEU A 48 -7.31 -0.09 0.13
N ARG A 49 -6.47 0.00 -0.88
CA ARG A 49 -5.83 1.26 -1.28
C ARG A 49 -6.48 1.70 -2.59
N PRO A 50 -7.27 2.78 -2.63
CA PRO A 50 -7.81 3.26 -3.89
C PRO A 50 -6.68 3.75 -4.82
N PRO A 51 -6.73 3.47 -6.13
CA PRO A 51 -5.85 4.08 -7.12
C PRO A 51 -5.76 5.60 -6.96
N TYR A 52 -4.58 6.15 -7.17
CA TYR A 52 -4.30 7.60 -7.05
C TYR A 52 -4.53 8.20 -5.65
N GLY A 53 -4.87 7.39 -4.64
CA GLY A 53 -5.33 7.88 -3.35
C GLY A 53 -6.74 8.50 -3.40
N ALA A 54 -7.45 8.35 -4.52
CA ALA A 54 -8.77 8.93 -4.74
C ALA A 54 -9.82 8.23 -3.88
N VAL A 55 -10.26 8.91 -2.81
CA VAL A 55 -11.23 8.37 -1.86
C VAL A 55 -12.30 9.42 -1.52
N ASN A 56 -13.55 8.99 -1.53
CA ASN A 56 -14.69 9.75 -1.01
C ASN A 56 -15.57 8.80 -0.17
N ASP A 57 -16.69 9.31 0.35
CA ASP A 57 -17.57 8.50 1.22
C ASP A 57 -18.17 7.30 0.50
N ALA A 58 -18.49 7.42 -0.79
CA ALA A 58 -18.98 6.31 -1.59
C ALA A 58 -17.94 5.19 -1.69
N VAL A 59 -16.67 5.52 -1.89
CA VAL A 59 -15.56 4.54 -1.88
C VAL A 59 -15.44 3.89 -0.51
N ARG A 60 -15.47 4.66 0.59
CA ARG A 60 -15.35 4.12 1.95
C ARG A 60 -16.50 3.16 2.29
N GLN A 61 -17.72 3.51 1.90
CA GLN A 61 -18.91 2.68 2.13
C GLN A 61 -18.90 1.41 1.27
N THR A 62 -18.44 1.51 0.01
CA THR A 62 -18.40 0.38 -0.92
C THR A 62 -17.23 -0.58 -0.65
N ALA A 63 -16.12 -0.07 -0.10
CA ALA A 63 -14.89 -0.83 0.12
C ALA A 63 -15.11 -2.15 0.87
N GLY A 64 -15.98 -2.15 1.90
CA GLY A 64 -16.14 -3.29 2.81
C GLY A 64 -14.86 -3.67 3.56
N LEU A 65 -13.79 -2.86 3.42
CA LEU A 65 -12.45 -3.03 3.96
C LEU A 65 -11.95 -1.67 4.45
N PRO A 66 -11.07 -1.63 5.45
CA PRO A 66 -10.42 -0.39 5.83
C PRO A 66 -9.60 0.20 4.67
N VAL A 67 -9.75 1.51 4.45
CA VAL A 67 -8.94 2.24 3.46
C VAL A 67 -7.57 2.56 4.03
N ALA A 68 -6.51 2.17 3.31
CA ALA A 68 -5.11 2.40 3.67
C ALA A 68 -4.41 3.29 2.63
N LEU A 69 -4.17 4.55 3.00
CA LEU A 69 -3.37 5.48 2.22
C LEU A 69 -1.89 5.42 2.65
N TRP A 70 -1.15 6.50 2.43
CA TRP A 70 0.24 6.70 2.79
C TRP A 70 0.43 8.12 3.32
N ASN A 71 1.55 8.37 3.96
CA ASN A 71 1.95 9.71 4.40
C ASN A 71 3.34 10.13 3.91
N LEU A 72 4.07 9.21 3.24
CA LEU A 72 5.27 9.52 2.47
C LEU A 72 5.15 8.92 1.07
N ASP A 73 5.14 9.77 0.05
CA ASP A 73 5.21 9.38 -1.36
C ASP A 73 6.64 9.56 -1.88
N THR A 74 7.20 8.53 -2.49
CA THR A 74 8.55 8.61 -3.07
C THR A 74 8.59 9.22 -4.46
N GLU A 75 7.42 9.36 -5.12
CA GLU A 75 7.31 9.69 -6.54
C GLU A 75 8.20 8.80 -7.43
N ASP A 76 8.37 7.52 -7.07
CA ASP A 76 9.22 6.56 -7.78
C ASP A 76 8.70 6.27 -9.21
N TRP A 77 7.38 6.34 -9.37
CA TRP A 77 6.66 6.30 -10.64
C TRP A 77 7.07 7.43 -11.60
N LYS A 78 7.54 8.56 -11.08
CA LYS A 78 7.96 9.75 -11.83
C LYS A 78 9.46 9.81 -12.07
N TYR A 79 10.26 9.61 -11.02
CA TYR A 79 11.71 9.87 -11.09
C TYR A 79 12.55 8.73 -11.66
N ARG A 80 12.12 7.47 -11.49
CA ARG A 80 12.82 6.30 -12.06
C ARG A 80 14.31 6.23 -11.69
N ASP A 81 14.67 6.63 -10.47
CA ASP A 81 16.06 6.67 -9.97
C ASP A 81 16.13 6.05 -8.58
N SER A 82 16.85 4.93 -8.45
CA SER A 82 16.91 4.14 -7.22
C SER A 82 17.58 4.90 -6.06
N THR A 83 18.59 5.72 -6.36
CA THR A 83 19.28 6.53 -5.35
C THR A 83 18.35 7.59 -4.80
N LYS A 84 17.68 8.32 -5.69
CA LYS A 84 16.71 9.34 -5.31
C LYS A 84 15.54 8.76 -4.50
N VAL A 85 15.00 7.62 -4.91
CA VAL A 85 13.92 6.93 -4.18
C VAL A 85 14.39 6.57 -2.77
N ALA A 86 15.58 5.96 -2.64
CA ALA A 86 16.13 5.62 -1.32
C ALA A 86 16.39 6.86 -0.46
N ASP A 87 16.95 7.93 -1.02
CA ASP A 87 17.21 9.18 -0.30
C ASP A 87 15.91 9.85 0.17
N THR A 88 14.87 9.87 -0.66
CA THR A 88 13.56 10.40 -0.24
C THR A 88 13.04 9.67 0.98
N VAL A 89 13.14 8.34 1.03
CA VAL A 89 12.65 7.56 2.16
C VAL A 89 13.53 7.74 3.39
N LEU A 90 14.85 7.62 3.26
CA LEU A 90 15.79 7.73 4.38
C LEU A 90 15.81 9.12 5.03
N ASN A 91 15.58 10.18 4.25
CA ASN A 91 15.64 11.55 4.77
C ASN A 91 14.31 12.05 5.36
N ASN A 92 13.18 11.41 5.02
CA ASN A 92 11.85 11.96 5.36
C ASN A 92 10.94 11.03 6.14
N ALA A 93 11.15 9.71 6.09
CA ALA A 93 10.29 8.79 6.82
C ALA A 93 10.57 8.85 8.33
N LYS A 94 9.51 8.76 9.13
CA LYS A 94 9.55 8.69 10.60
C LYS A 94 8.76 7.51 11.13
N SER A 95 8.92 7.22 12.42
CA SER A 95 8.14 6.16 13.09
C SER A 95 6.64 6.37 12.89
N GLY A 96 5.97 5.30 12.46
CA GLY A 96 4.55 5.31 12.14
C GLY A 96 4.19 5.69 10.70
N ASP A 97 5.17 5.99 9.85
CA ASP A 97 4.89 6.27 8.43
C ASP A 97 4.53 5.02 7.64
N ILE A 98 3.68 5.22 6.63
CA ILE A 98 3.41 4.30 5.53
C ILE A 98 4.01 4.92 4.27
N VAL A 99 5.03 4.27 3.72
CA VAL A 99 5.73 4.68 2.50
C VAL A 99 5.04 4.09 1.26
N LEU A 100 4.78 4.92 0.26
CA LEU A 100 4.29 4.48 -1.05
C LEU A 100 5.46 4.20 -2.00
N LEU A 101 5.47 2.98 -2.56
CA LEU A 101 6.39 2.51 -3.61
C LEU A 101 5.58 1.68 -4.63
N HIS A 102 6.11 1.54 -5.84
CA HIS A 102 5.54 0.75 -6.93
C HIS A 102 6.55 -0.31 -7.39
N ASP A 103 6.26 -1.58 -7.11
CA ASP A 103 7.12 -2.75 -7.39
C ASP A 103 7.14 -3.19 -8.87
N ILE A 104 6.47 -2.43 -9.74
CA ILE A 104 6.47 -2.62 -11.19
C ILE A 104 7.65 -1.92 -11.90
N HIS A 105 8.58 -1.36 -11.12
CA HIS A 105 9.72 -0.58 -11.62
C HIS A 105 11.03 -1.12 -11.07
N PRO A 106 12.01 -1.50 -11.91
CA PRO A 106 13.29 -2.01 -11.46
C PRO A 106 13.99 -1.06 -10.48
N THR A 107 13.91 0.24 -10.72
CA THR A 107 14.55 1.24 -9.86
C THR A 107 13.93 1.34 -8.47
N SER A 108 12.63 1.08 -8.34
CA SER A 108 11.98 0.95 -7.03
C SER A 108 12.47 -0.32 -6.31
N VAL A 109 12.60 -1.44 -7.03
CA VAL A 109 13.13 -2.70 -6.48
C VAL A 109 14.57 -2.53 -5.99
N ASP A 110 15.42 -1.86 -6.78
CA ASP A 110 16.84 -1.63 -6.47
C ASP A 110 17.04 -0.66 -5.29
N ALA A 111 16.07 0.22 -5.01
CA ALA A 111 16.12 1.14 -3.86
C ALA A 111 15.86 0.44 -2.51
N VAL A 112 15.04 -0.61 -2.50
CA VAL A 112 14.54 -1.27 -1.28
C VAL A 112 15.68 -1.79 -0.38
N PRO A 113 16.74 -2.47 -0.87
CA PRO A 113 17.81 -2.95 0.00
C PRO A 113 18.47 -1.85 0.84
N ARG A 114 18.73 -0.69 0.23
CA ARG A 114 19.34 0.47 0.91
C ARG A 114 18.38 1.07 1.95
N ILE A 115 17.10 1.20 1.62
CA ILE A 115 16.05 1.65 2.55
C ILE A 115 15.99 0.74 3.78
N LEU A 116 15.91 -0.58 3.55
CA LEU A 116 15.82 -1.56 4.62
C LEU A 116 17.05 -1.54 5.53
N ALA A 117 18.25 -1.43 4.96
CA ALA A 117 19.49 -1.36 5.73
C ALA A 117 19.53 -0.10 6.62
N GLY A 118 19.30 1.08 6.04
CA GLY A 118 19.39 2.34 6.78
C GLY A 118 18.41 2.47 7.94
N PHE A 119 17.18 1.95 7.80
CA PHE A 119 16.21 1.95 8.89
C PHE A 119 16.45 0.83 9.93
N LYS A 120 16.98 -0.33 9.52
CA LYS A 120 17.40 -1.37 10.47
C LYS A 120 18.52 -0.88 11.38
N GLU A 121 19.50 -0.16 10.84
CA GLU A 121 20.59 0.45 11.62
C GLU A 121 20.07 1.46 12.64
N GLN A 122 18.94 2.12 12.35
CA GLN A 122 18.25 3.04 13.26
C GLN A 122 17.28 2.34 14.23
N GLY A 123 17.21 1.00 14.22
CA GLY A 123 16.36 0.23 15.13
C GLY A 123 14.89 0.16 14.74
N TYR A 124 14.53 0.50 13.51
CA TYR A 124 13.15 0.38 13.05
C TYR A 124 12.73 -1.07 12.81
N HIS A 125 11.45 -1.33 13.02
CA HIS A 125 10.79 -2.56 12.64
C HIS A 125 9.88 -2.33 11.44
N PHE A 126 10.04 -3.15 10.40
CA PHE A 126 9.13 -3.16 9.26
C PHE A 126 7.95 -4.07 9.57
N VAL A 127 6.75 -3.48 9.59
CA VAL A 127 5.51 -4.18 9.92
C VAL A 127 4.50 -4.06 8.79
N THR A 128 3.46 -4.89 8.83
CA THR A 128 2.32 -4.77 7.92
C THR A 128 1.46 -3.55 8.29
N VAL A 129 0.63 -3.06 7.37
CA VAL A 129 -0.21 -1.89 7.62
C VAL A 129 -1.26 -2.20 8.69
N SER A 130 -1.82 -3.42 8.70
CA SER A 130 -2.73 -3.84 9.77
C SER A 130 -2.05 -3.92 11.14
N HIS A 131 -0.78 -4.34 11.22
CA HIS A 131 -0.02 -4.33 12.46
C HIS A 131 0.18 -2.89 12.95
N LEU A 132 0.70 -2.00 12.09
CA LEU A 132 0.90 -0.60 12.45
C LEU A 132 -0.39 0.07 12.97
N ARG A 133 -1.52 -0.18 12.30
CA ARG A 133 -2.83 0.34 12.74
C ARG A 133 -3.25 -0.19 14.11
N ALA A 134 -2.91 -1.44 14.44
CA ALA A 134 -3.19 -2.02 15.75
C ALA A 134 -2.29 -1.40 16.84
N ASP A 135 -1.01 -1.14 16.55
CA ASP A 135 -0.10 -0.46 17.47
C ASP A 135 -0.56 0.96 17.79
N LEU A 136 -0.88 1.74 16.75
CA LEU A 136 -1.32 3.13 16.92
C LEU A 136 -2.61 3.24 17.74
N LYS A 137 -3.53 2.27 17.63
CA LYS A 137 -4.74 2.22 18.46
C LYS A 137 -4.48 1.87 19.93
N ARG A 138 -3.39 1.18 20.24
CA ARG A 138 -3.01 0.85 21.62
C ARG A 138 -2.26 1.98 22.31
N ALA A 139 -1.62 2.84 21.54
CA ALA A 139 -0.79 3.94 22.03
C ALA A 139 -1.59 5.23 22.33
N GLY A 140 -2.86 5.30 21.93
CA GLY A 140 -3.77 6.43 22.22
C GLY A 140 -4.91 5.99 23.12
#